data_AF-A0A563UB67-F1
#
_entry.id   AF-A0A563UB67-F1
#
_cell.length_a   1.000
_cell.length_b   1.000
_cell.length_c   1.000
_cell.angle_alpha   90.00
_cell.angle_beta   90.00
_cell.angle_gamma   90.00
#
_symmetry.space_group_name_H-M   'P 1'
#
loop_
_entity.id
_entity.type
_entity.pdbx_description
1 polymer ?
#
loop_
_entity_poly.entity_id
_entity_poly.type
_entity_poly.pdbx_seq_one_letter_code
_entity_poly.pdbx_strand_id
1 'polypeptide(L)'
;MSNNPQLLFVAGPNGAGKSTFSKDLSKPGAIIFDVDKVVAQIEAQSPRMPKRSVYEEATKDFFKQVNAAVKDRRHFTLETNFRDESLMDVVAHFKAHGYATHLIYLTLESIEQSVFRVNERVKDGGHFVDIKNIQQNYDLGLEYIERFADHFDNVEIADASKSNQHLRSLLSIQNRSLVYQSSNIPEKFVNRINAIVEKFIPPSPTQELRPYRGPSR
;
A
#
# COMPACT_ATOMS: atom_id res chain seq x y z
N MET A 1 3.30 -24.36 -5.66
CA MET A 1 3.18 -22.95 -5.24
C MET A 1 2.39 -22.94 -3.94
N SER A 2 2.86 -22.27 -2.90
CA SER A 2 2.15 -22.25 -1.61
C SER A 2 0.77 -21.61 -1.80
N ASN A 3 -0.28 -22.32 -1.42
CA ASN A 3 -1.68 -21.90 -1.54
C ASN A 3 -2.08 -20.96 -0.38
N ASN A 4 -1.14 -20.13 0.06
CA ASN A 4 -1.32 -19.28 1.22
C ASN A 4 -2.23 -18.10 0.85
N PRO A 5 -3.09 -17.65 1.78
CA PRO A 5 -3.92 -16.50 1.53
C PRO A 5 -3.02 -15.26 1.53
N GLN A 6 -3.53 -14.19 0.94
CA GLN A 6 -2.71 -13.02 0.63
C GLN A 6 -3.34 -11.79 1.25
N LEU A 7 -2.50 -10.98 1.87
CA LEU A 7 -2.82 -9.59 2.18
C LEU A 7 -2.25 -8.74 1.05
N LEU A 8 -3.11 -8.03 0.33
CA LEU A 8 -2.72 -7.10 -0.71
C LEU A 8 -3.05 -5.67 -0.27
N PHE A 9 -2.06 -4.79 -0.28
CA PHE A 9 -2.29 -3.35 -0.21
C PHE A 9 -2.24 -2.79 -1.62
N VAL A 10 -3.31 -2.11 -2.04
CA VAL A 10 -3.32 -1.27 -3.24
C VAL A 10 -3.30 0.17 -2.76
N ALA A 11 -2.12 0.78 -2.85
CA ALA A 11 -1.79 2.06 -2.27
C ALA A 11 -1.48 3.11 -3.35
N GLY A 12 -1.49 4.39 -2.99
CA GLY A 12 -1.21 5.50 -3.91
C GLY A 12 -2.06 6.73 -3.61
N PRO A 13 -1.80 7.87 -4.28
CA PRO A 13 -2.58 9.09 -4.09
C PRO A 13 -4.01 8.94 -4.62
N ASN A 14 -4.87 9.91 -4.29
CA ASN A 14 -6.18 10.03 -4.94
C ASN A 14 -6.01 10.14 -6.46
N GLY A 15 -7.00 9.66 -7.23
CA GLY A 15 -6.92 9.68 -8.70
C GLY A 15 -5.96 8.67 -9.35
N ALA A 16 -5.17 7.91 -8.57
CA ALA A 16 -4.22 6.93 -9.12
C ALA A 16 -4.86 5.66 -9.72
N GLY A 17 -6.17 5.49 -9.60
CA GLY A 17 -6.89 4.32 -10.12
C GLY A 17 -6.95 3.11 -9.18
N LYS A 18 -6.62 3.28 -7.88
CA LYS A 18 -6.63 2.20 -6.87
C LYS A 18 -7.87 1.31 -6.92
N SER A 19 -9.07 1.90 -6.95
CA SER A 19 -10.34 1.15 -6.99
C SER A 19 -10.62 0.43 -8.30
N THR A 20 -9.98 0.85 -9.39
CA THR A 20 -10.02 0.14 -10.68
C THR A 20 -9.12 -1.08 -10.58
N PHE A 21 -7.86 -0.84 -10.20
CA PHE A 21 -6.85 -1.90 -10.15
C PHE A 21 -7.07 -2.91 -9.02
N SER A 22 -7.66 -2.52 -7.89
CA SER A 22 -7.91 -3.43 -6.76
C SER A 22 -8.80 -4.59 -7.16
N LYS A 23 -9.77 -4.39 -8.06
CA LYS A 23 -10.64 -5.47 -8.57
C LYS A 23 -9.87 -6.49 -9.39
N ASP A 24 -8.96 -6.01 -10.24
CA ASP A 24 -8.21 -6.87 -11.18
C ASP A 24 -7.00 -7.53 -10.51
N LEU A 25 -6.37 -6.84 -9.55
CA LEU A 25 -5.18 -7.32 -8.84
C LEU A 25 -5.53 -8.23 -7.65
N SER A 26 -6.74 -8.14 -7.12
CA SER A 26 -7.19 -9.02 -6.03
C SER A 26 -7.38 -10.45 -6.49
N LYS A 27 -7.08 -11.41 -5.60
CA LYS A 27 -7.44 -12.80 -5.84
C LYS A 27 -8.97 -12.99 -5.85
N PRO A 28 -9.49 -13.94 -6.64
CA PRO A 28 -10.92 -14.27 -6.61
C PRO A 28 -11.41 -14.56 -5.19
N GLY A 29 -12.55 -13.96 -4.82
CA GLY A 29 -13.15 -14.13 -3.50
C GLY A 29 -12.47 -13.33 -2.37
N ALA A 30 -11.51 -12.46 -2.68
CA ALA A 30 -10.92 -11.57 -1.69
C ALA A 30 -11.95 -10.60 -1.08
N ILE A 31 -11.81 -10.31 0.21
CA ILE A 31 -12.44 -9.15 0.82
C ILE A 31 -11.69 -7.91 0.31
N ILE A 32 -12.39 -6.96 -0.30
CA ILE A 32 -11.80 -5.68 -0.72
C ILE A 32 -12.34 -4.60 0.20
N PHE A 33 -11.46 -3.97 0.97
CA PHE A 33 -11.80 -2.92 1.92
C PHE A 33 -11.28 -1.57 1.40
N ASP A 34 -12.19 -0.62 1.24
CA ASP A 34 -11.89 0.76 0.84
C ASP A 34 -12.46 1.70 1.91
N VAL A 35 -11.56 2.31 2.68
CA VAL A 35 -11.92 3.19 3.80
C VAL A 35 -12.77 4.36 3.32
N ASP A 36 -12.45 4.96 2.16
CA ASP A 36 -13.16 6.13 1.65
C ASP A 36 -14.61 5.77 1.28
N LYS A 37 -14.84 4.57 0.71
CA LYS A 37 -16.19 4.07 0.41
C LYS A 37 -16.99 3.76 1.67
N VAL A 38 -16.37 3.13 2.67
CA VAL A 38 -17.03 2.79 3.94
C VAL A 38 -17.41 4.07 4.69
N VAL A 39 -16.51 5.05 4.77
CA VAL A 39 -16.77 6.36 5.36
C VAL A 39 -17.93 7.05 4.64
N ALA A 40 -17.88 7.15 3.30
CA ALA A 40 -18.95 7.77 2.52
C ALA A 40 -20.31 7.06 2.70
N GLN A 41 -20.32 5.74 2.82
CA GLN A 41 -21.52 4.96 3.08
C GLN A 41 -22.10 5.28 4.47
N ILE A 42 -21.27 5.34 5.51
CA ILE A 42 -21.71 5.67 6.86
C ILE A 42 -22.25 7.11 6.92
N GLU A 43 -21.56 8.06 6.27
CA GLU A 43 -22.02 9.45 6.17
C GLU A 43 -23.39 9.56 5.46
N ALA A 44 -23.60 8.80 4.39
CA ALA A 44 -24.87 8.77 3.68
C ALA A 44 -26.00 8.16 4.52
N GLN A 45 -25.71 7.13 5.31
CA GLN A 45 -26.69 6.48 6.19
C GLN A 45 -26.97 7.29 7.47
N SER A 46 -26.00 8.06 7.94
CA SER A 46 -26.08 8.84 9.18
C SER A 46 -25.54 10.27 9.01
N PRO A 47 -26.24 11.16 8.28
CA PRO A 47 -25.71 12.48 7.89
C PRO A 47 -25.42 13.44 9.06
N ARG A 48 -25.98 13.16 10.24
CA ARG A 48 -25.77 13.96 11.47
C ARG A 48 -24.70 13.38 12.40
N MET A 49 -24.09 12.25 12.03
CA MET A 49 -23.05 11.62 12.84
C MET A 49 -21.80 12.52 12.83
N PRO A 50 -21.18 12.80 14.00
CA PRO A 50 -19.92 13.53 14.03
C PRO A 50 -18.84 12.79 13.23
N LYS A 51 -18.01 13.51 12.47
CA LYS A 51 -16.94 12.91 11.64
C LYS A 51 -16.08 11.92 12.40
N ARG A 52 -15.70 12.24 13.65
CA ARG A 52 -14.92 11.32 14.50
C ARG A 52 -15.62 9.97 14.68
N SER A 53 -16.92 9.97 14.97
CA SER A 53 -17.70 8.75 15.15
C SER A 53 -17.86 7.96 13.85
N VAL A 54 -17.93 8.64 12.70
CA VAL A 54 -17.91 7.99 11.38
C VAL A 54 -16.60 7.19 11.19
N TYR A 55 -15.46 7.82 11.48
CA TYR A 55 -14.16 7.12 11.41
C TYR A 55 -14.05 5.99 12.45
N GLU A 56 -14.56 6.18 13.67
CA GLU A 56 -14.58 5.11 14.69
C GLU A 56 -15.39 3.90 14.23
N GLU A 57 -16.56 4.10 13.59
CA GLU A 57 -17.36 3.01 13.01
C GLU A 57 -16.66 2.35 11.81
N ALA A 58 -16.04 3.14 10.92
CA ALA A 58 -15.26 2.60 9.80
C ALA A 58 -14.08 1.75 10.28
N THR A 59 -13.39 2.17 11.36
CA THR A 59 -12.31 1.40 11.99
C THR A 59 -12.83 0.10 12.61
N LYS A 60 -13.99 0.12 13.27
CA LYS A 60 -14.60 -1.12 13.80
C LYS A 60 -14.94 -2.10 12.67
N ASP A 61 -15.53 -1.61 11.57
CA ASP A 61 -15.83 -2.46 10.41
C ASP A 61 -14.56 -3.01 9.77
N PHE A 62 -13.52 -2.19 9.64
CA PHE A 62 -12.21 -2.64 9.14
C PHE A 62 -11.67 -3.82 9.95
N PHE A 63 -11.57 -3.70 11.28
CA PHE A 63 -11.06 -4.79 12.11
C PHE A 63 -11.99 -6.00 12.15
N LYS A 64 -13.30 -5.81 12.04
CA LYS A 64 -14.25 -6.92 11.87
C LYS A 64 -13.95 -7.71 10.59
N GLN A 65 -13.68 -7.01 9.48
CA GLN A 65 -13.36 -7.64 8.19
C GLN A 65 -11.97 -8.29 8.20
N VAL A 66 -10.98 -7.69 8.86
CA VAL A 66 -9.65 -8.30 9.08
C VAL A 66 -9.79 -9.61 9.84
N ASN A 67 -10.53 -9.62 10.96
CA ASN A 67 -10.75 -10.81 11.77
C ASN A 67 -11.51 -11.90 10.99
N ALA A 68 -12.51 -11.52 10.20
CA ALA A 68 -13.23 -12.45 9.34
C ALA A 68 -12.31 -13.05 8.26
N ALA A 69 -11.45 -12.24 7.64
CA ALA A 69 -10.50 -12.71 6.65
C ALA A 69 -9.56 -13.77 7.21
N VAL A 70 -8.95 -13.48 8.36
CA VAL A 70 -8.01 -14.40 9.04
C VAL A 70 -8.72 -15.67 9.49
N LYS A 71 -9.88 -15.55 10.13
CA LYS A 71 -10.68 -16.69 10.59
C LYS A 71 -11.06 -17.63 9.44
N ASP A 72 -11.53 -17.06 8.33
CA ASP A 72 -12.02 -17.82 7.18
C ASP A 72 -10.90 -18.16 6.17
N ARG A 73 -9.65 -17.77 6.45
CA ARG A 73 -8.50 -17.85 5.54
C ARG A 73 -8.75 -17.26 4.15
N ARG A 74 -9.49 -16.16 4.09
CA ARG A 74 -9.77 -15.43 2.85
C ARG A 74 -8.66 -14.46 2.52
N HIS A 75 -8.44 -14.24 1.22
CA HIS A 75 -7.61 -13.13 0.74
C HIS A 75 -8.22 -11.80 1.20
N PHE A 76 -7.35 -10.83 1.49
CA PHE A 76 -7.76 -9.50 1.92
C PHE A 76 -7.01 -8.45 1.12
N THR A 77 -7.74 -7.51 0.55
CA THR A 77 -7.19 -6.37 -0.18
C THR A 77 -7.60 -5.09 0.52
N LEU A 78 -6.63 -4.25 0.88
CA LEU A 78 -6.84 -2.92 1.44
C LEU A 78 -6.51 -1.85 0.39
N GLU A 79 -7.48 -1.00 0.06
CA GLU A 79 -7.24 0.25 -0.66
C GLU A 79 -6.89 1.36 0.35
N THR A 80 -5.77 2.04 0.14
CA THR A 80 -5.30 3.08 1.08
C THR A 80 -4.48 4.17 0.39
N ASN A 81 -4.40 5.36 0.99
CA ASN A 81 -3.40 6.37 0.62
C ASN A 81 -2.06 6.14 1.34
N PHE A 82 -1.97 5.12 2.20
CA PHE A 82 -0.76 4.66 2.90
C PHE A 82 -0.12 5.75 3.77
N ARG A 83 -0.90 6.32 4.69
CA ARG A 83 -0.50 7.44 5.57
C ARG A 83 -0.69 7.16 7.07
N ASP A 84 -0.72 5.88 7.43
CA ASP A 84 -1.01 5.43 8.78
C ASP A 84 -0.07 4.27 9.12
N GLU A 85 0.82 4.50 10.08
CA GLU A 85 1.82 3.52 10.49
C GLU A 85 1.19 2.35 11.25
N SER A 86 -0.01 2.50 11.83
CA SER A 86 -0.74 1.42 12.49
C SER A 86 -1.14 0.31 11.51
N LEU A 87 -1.13 0.58 10.19
CA LEU A 87 -1.31 -0.46 9.18
C LEU A 87 -0.19 -1.52 9.22
N MET A 88 0.97 -1.20 9.79
CA MET A 88 2.05 -2.18 9.95
C MET A 88 1.70 -3.27 10.96
N ASP A 89 0.90 -2.95 11.98
CA ASP A 89 0.37 -3.94 12.91
C ASP A 89 -0.58 -4.91 12.18
N VAL A 90 -1.35 -4.42 11.22
CA VAL A 90 -2.19 -5.26 10.35
C VAL A 90 -1.32 -6.19 9.50
N VAL A 91 -0.27 -5.66 8.87
CA VAL A 91 0.68 -6.48 8.07
C VAL A 91 1.31 -7.57 8.94
N ALA A 92 1.81 -7.22 10.13
CA ALA A 92 2.37 -8.17 11.08
C ALA A 92 1.35 -9.24 11.53
N HIS A 93 0.11 -8.83 11.80
CA HIS A 93 -0.97 -9.72 12.17
C HIS A 93 -1.27 -10.77 11.09
N PHE A 94 -1.42 -10.35 9.82
CA PHE A 94 -1.64 -11.29 8.72
C PHE A 94 -0.44 -12.23 8.51
N LYS A 95 0.80 -11.70 8.60
CA LYS A 95 2.02 -12.53 8.53
C LYS A 95 2.06 -13.62 9.60
N ALA A 96 1.71 -13.28 10.84
CA ALA A 96 1.65 -14.23 11.95
C ALA A 96 0.64 -15.37 11.71
N HIS A 97 -0.37 -15.13 10.86
CA HIS A 97 -1.36 -16.14 10.44
C HIS A 97 -1.02 -16.83 9.11
N GLY A 98 0.23 -16.70 8.63
CA GLY A 98 0.74 -17.41 7.47
C GLY A 98 0.32 -16.82 6.12
N TYR A 99 -0.05 -15.54 6.07
CA TYR A 99 -0.34 -14.84 4.83
C TYR A 99 0.95 -14.38 4.16
N ALA A 100 0.98 -14.42 2.83
CA ALA A 100 1.96 -13.65 2.05
C ALA A 100 1.48 -12.20 1.96
N THR A 101 2.37 -11.24 2.18
CA THR A 101 2.00 -9.82 2.12
C THR A 101 2.55 -9.14 0.87
N HIS A 102 1.69 -8.36 0.23
CA HIS A 102 1.94 -7.69 -1.02
C HIS A 102 1.56 -6.22 -0.90
N LEU A 103 2.43 -5.34 -1.39
CA LEU A 103 2.17 -3.92 -1.52
C LEU A 103 2.32 -3.53 -3.00
N ILE A 104 1.28 -2.92 -3.56
CA ILE A 104 1.32 -2.30 -4.88
C ILE A 104 1.05 -0.81 -4.68
N TYR A 105 2.06 0.02 -4.89
CA TYR A 105 1.95 1.47 -4.80
C TYR A 105 1.87 2.09 -6.19
N LEU A 106 0.76 2.79 -6.44
CA LEU A 106 0.51 3.52 -7.66
C LEU A 106 1.00 4.96 -7.51
N THR A 107 1.81 5.43 -8.44
CA THR A 107 2.31 6.81 -8.48
C THR A 107 1.59 7.61 -9.56
N LEU A 108 1.55 8.94 -9.38
CA LEU A 108 1.15 9.90 -10.40
C LEU A 108 2.28 10.89 -10.66
N GLU A 109 2.32 11.45 -11.87
CA GLU A 109 3.38 12.36 -12.32
C GLU A 109 3.31 13.71 -11.61
N SER A 110 2.13 14.14 -11.19
CA SER A 110 2.00 15.40 -10.46
C SER A 110 0.77 15.44 -9.56
N ILE A 111 0.77 16.40 -8.62
CA ILE A 111 -0.39 16.66 -7.77
C ILE A 111 -1.54 17.24 -8.59
N GLU A 112 -1.24 18.07 -9.60
CA GLU A 112 -2.23 18.64 -10.51
C GLU A 112 -2.99 17.53 -11.25
N GLN A 113 -2.28 16.47 -11.65
CA GLN A 113 -2.91 15.30 -12.25
C GLN A 113 -3.85 14.58 -11.25
N SER A 114 -3.44 14.43 -10.00
CA SER A 114 -4.27 13.86 -8.93
C SER A 114 -5.57 14.67 -8.73
N VAL A 115 -5.43 15.99 -8.58
CA VAL A 115 -6.56 16.93 -8.43
C VAL A 115 -7.48 16.88 -9.64
N PHE A 116 -6.92 16.93 -10.86
CA PHE A 116 -7.68 16.84 -12.10
C PHE A 116 -8.51 15.55 -12.15
N ARG A 117 -7.89 14.39 -11.90
CA ARG A 117 -8.59 13.09 -11.94
C ARG A 117 -9.66 12.96 -10.86
N VAL A 118 -9.45 13.53 -9.67
CA VAL A 118 -10.50 13.57 -8.63
C VAL A 118 -11.68 14.42 -9.09
N ASN A 119 -11.43 15.59 -9.66
CA ASN A 119 -12.48 16.48 -10.16
C ASN A 119 -13.30 15.84 -11.28
N GLU A 120 -12.66 15.17 -12.24
CA GLU A 120 -13.37 14.42 -13.29
C GLU A 120 -14.27 13.33 -12.68
N ARG A 121 -13.74 12.55 -11.74
CA ARG A 121 -14.54 11.53 -11.04
C ARG A 121 -15.73 12.10 -10.27
N VAL A 122 -15.59 13.29 -9.67
CA VAL A 122 -16.70 13.96 -8.97
C VAL A 122 -17.78 14.40 -9.95
N LYS A 123 -17.41 14.89 -11.14
CA LYS A 123 -18.39 15.20 -12.21
C LYS A 123 -19.17 13.95 -12.63
N ASP A 124 -18.54 12.78 -12.58
CA ASP A 124 -19.15 11.48 -12.87
C ASP A 124 -19.91 10.87 -11.67
N GLY A 125 -20.13 11.63 -10.59
CA GLY A 125 -20.91 11.20 -9.41
C GLY A 125 -20.10 10.51 -8.30
N GLY A 126 -18.77 10.58 -8.36
CA GLY A 126 -17.90 10.08 -7.29
C GLY A 126 -17.82 11.02 -6.06
N HIS A 127 -17.20 10.51 -4.99
CA HIS A 127 -17.04 11.26 -3.75
C HIS A 127 -16.05 12.43 -3.88
N PHE A 128 -16.45 13.58 -3.33
CA PHE A 128 -15.64 14.79 -3.22
C PHE A 128 -14.52 14.62 -2.19
N VAL A 129 -13.31 15.06 -2.53
CA VAL A 129 -12.18 15.12 -1.60
C VAL A 129 -11.60 16.52 -1.69
N ASP A 130 -11.36 17.17 -0.54
CA ASP A 130 -10.79 18.52 -0.54
C ASP A 130 -9.32 18.50 -0.96
N ILE A 131 -8.88 19.61 -1.58
CA ILE A 131 -7.54 19.74 -2.14
C ILE A 131 -6.42 19.58 -1.09
N LYS A 132 -6.66 19.98 0.16
CA LYS A 132 -5.66 19.85 1.24
C LYS A 132 -5.45 18.37 1.56
N ASN A 133 -6.51 17.58 1.65
CA ASN A 133 -6.42 16.14 1.82
C ASN A 133 -5.75 15.46 0.61
N ILE A 134 -6.06 15.88 -0.62
CA ILE A 134 -5.40 15.34 -1.83
C ILE A 134 -3.90 15.60 -1.79
N GLN A 135 -3.48 16.83 -1.44
CA GLN A 135 -2.07 17.20 -1.30
C GLN A 135 -1.38 16.36 -0.22
N GLN A 136 -1.95 16.29 0.97
CA GLN A 136 -1.39 15.52 2.08
C GLN A 136 -1.25 14.03 1.72
N ASN A 137 -2.24 13.43 1.07
CA ASN A 137 -2.20 12.04 0.65
C ASN A 137 -1.12 11.80 -0.41
N TYR A 138 -0.91 12.75 -1.32
CA TYR A 138 0.10 12.67 -2.36
C TYR A 138 1.52 12.75 -1.80
N ASP A 139 1.76 13.68 -0.87
CA ASP A 139 3.10 13.89 -0.29
C ASP A 139 3.47 12.78 0.71
N LEU A 140 2.56 12.48 1.65
CA LEU A 140 2.84 11.53 2.74
C LEU A 140 2.89 10.07 2.25
N GLY A 141 2.09 9.70 1.25
CA GLY A 141 2.04 8.31 0.77
C GLY A 141 3.41 7.80 0.35
N LEU A 142 4.18 8.60 -0.40
CA LEU A 142 5.53 8.21 -0.82
C LEU A 142 6.54 8.15 0.32
N GLU A 143 6.45 9.09 1.27
CA GLU A 143 7.30 9.07 2.47
C GLU A 143 7.06 7.80 3.30
N TYR A 144 5.79 7.42 3.49
CA TYR A 144 5.44 6.24 4.26
C TYR A 144 5.88 4.97 3.55
N ILE A 145 5.74 4.88 2.23
CA ILE A 145 6.24 3.72 1.47
C ILE A 145 7.75 3.60 1.62
N GLU A 146 8.49 4.70 1.51
CA GLU A 146 9.92 4.70 1.77
C GLU A 146 10.22 4.16 3.16
N ARG A 147 9.46 4.58 4.18
CA ARG A 147 9.64 4.15 5.58
C ARG A 147 9.29 2.69 5.84
N PHE A 148 8.24 2.16 5.21
CA PHE A 148 7.60 0.92 5.65
C PHE A 148 7.47 -0.19 4.58
N ALA A 149 7.95 0.01 3.35
CA ALA A 149 7.87 -1.00 2.29
C ALA A 149 8.49 -2.36 2.72
N ASP A 150 9.55 -2.34 3.51
CA ASP A 150 10.26 -3.50 4.04
C ASP A 150 9.45 -4.37 5.02
N HIS A 151 8.27 -3.93 5.43
CA HIS A 151 7.32 -4.73 6.20
C HIS A 151 6.59 -5.75 5.31
N PHE A 152 6.62 -5.58 3.99
CA PHE A 152 5.99 -6.49 3.04
C PHE A 152 6.95 -7.55 2.52
N ASP A 153 6.41 -8.70 2.09
CA ASP A 153 7.22 -9.73 1.42
C ASP A 153 7.46 -9.38 -0.04
N ASN A 154 6.48 -8.74 -0.67
CA ASN A 154 6.50 -8.34 -2.06
C ASN A 154 6.08 -6.87 -2.20
N VAL A 155 6.82 -6.10 -2.98
CA VAL A 155 6.57 -4.67 -3.22
C VAL A 155 6.64 -4.38 -4.70
N GLU A 156 5.62 -3.71 -5.22
CA GLU A 156 5.57 -3.19 -6.57
C GLU A 156 5.32 -1.68 -6.50
N ILE A 157 6.13 -0.88 -7.19
CA ILE A 157 5.86 0.53 -7.42
C ILE A 157 5.61 0.72 -8.90
N ALA A 158 4.42 1.20 -9.24
CA ALA A 158 4.00 1.38 -10.62
C ALA A 158 3.57 2.83 -10.90
N ASP A 159 3.92 3.32 -12.07
CA ASP A 159 3.48 4.60 -12.61
C ASP A 159 2.13 4.44 -13.33
N ALA A 160 1.11 5.12 -12.80
CA ALA A 160 -0.26 5.13 -13.31
C ALA A 160 -0.62 6.44 -14.05
N SER A 161 0.38 7.24 -14.44
CA SER A 161 0.19 8.59 -14.98
C SER A 161 -0.35 8.61 -16.41
N LYS A 162 -0.12 7.57 -17.22
CA LYS A 162 -0.61 7.54 -18.61
C LYS A 162 -2.10 7.28 -18.72
N SER A 163 -2.64 6.32 -17.97
CA SER A 163 -4.07 6.03 -17.92
C SER A 163 -4.40 5.13 -16.73
N ASN A 164 -5.68 5.04 -16.38
CA ASN A 164 -6.18 4.10 -15.35
C ASN A 164 -6.21 2.63 -15.83
N GLN A 165 -5.57 2.31 -16.95
CA GLN A 165 -5.52 0.96 -17.53
C GLN A 165 -4.08 0.50 -17.83
N HIS A 166 -3.11 1.41 -17.79
CA HIS A 166 -1.72 1.11 -18.11
C HIS A 166 -0.83 1.45 -16.92
N LEU A 167 -0.32 0.41 -16.28
CA LEU A 167 0.70 0.51 -15.24
C LEU A 167 2.07 0.28 -15.85
N ARG A 168 3.00 1.19 -15.60
CA ARG A 168 4.42 1.00 -15.89
C ARG A 168 5.14 0.67 -14.59
N SER A 169 5.65 -0.55 -14.47
CA SER A 169 6.49 -0.93 -13.33
C SER A 169 7.72 -0.01 -13.23
N LEU A 170 8.01 0.48 -12.03
CA LEU A 170 9.23 1.22 -11.69
C LEU A 170 10.15 0.40 -10.79
N LEU A 171 9.57 -0.42 -9.91
CA LEU A 171 10.27 -1.27 -8.96
C LEU A 171 9.44 -2.54 -8.72
N SER A 172 10.09 -3.69 -8.72
CA SER A 172 9.50 -4.96 -8.30
C SER A 172 10.46 -5.71 -7.36
N ILE A 173 9.98 -5.99 -6.16
CA ILE A 173 10.64 -6.80 -5.13
C ILE A 173 9.73 -7.99 -4.86
N GLN A 174 10.28 -9.20 -4.95
CA GLN A 174 9.55 -10.44 -4.70
C GLN A 174 10.29 -11.31 -3.72
N ASN A 175 9.58 -11.85 -2.73
CA ASN A 175 10.17 -12.59 -1.62
C ASN A 175 11.38 -11.85 -1.02
N ARG A 176 11.20 -10.54 -0.81
CA ARG A 176 12.22 -9.62 -0.29
C ARG A 176 13.49 -9.47 -1.13
N SER A 177 13.49 -9.95 -2.38
CA SER A 177 14.62 -9.81 -3.31
C SER A 177 14.27 -8.86 -4.44
N LEU A 178 15.20 -7.98 -4.81
CA LEU A 178 15.03 -7.11 -5.97
C LEU A 178 14.92 -7.94 -7.25
N VAL A 179 13.80 -7.82 -7.96
CA VAL A 179 13.55 -8.51 -9.23
C VAL A 179 13.67 -7.56 -10.41
N TYR A 180 13.21 -6.33 -10.24
CA TYR A 180 13.21 -5.33 -11.31
C TYR A 180 13.35 -3.92 -10.75
N GLN A 181 14.16 -3.09 -11.42
CA GLN A 181 14.20 -1.65 -11.24
C GLN A 181 14.28 -1.01 -12.62
N SER A 182 13.39 -0.07 -12.91
CA SER A 182 13.36 0.63 -14.19
C SER A 182 14.62 1.48 -14.36
N SER A 183 15.20 1.49 -15.56
CA SER A 183 16.28 2.41 -15.94
C SER A 183 15.80 3.84 -16.21
N ASN A 184 14.47 4.06 -16.28
CA ASN A 184 13.85 5.34 -16.59
C ASN A 184 12.78 5.71 -15.54
N ILE A 185 13.24 5.86 -14.30
CA ILE A 185 12.46 6.34 -13.17
C ILE A 185 12.33 7.87 -13.25
N PRO A 186 11.13 8.47 -13.10
CA PRO A 186 10.99 9.91 -12.98
C PRO A 186 11.86 10.48 -11.86
N GLU A 187 12.60 11.55 -12.13
CA GLU A 187 13.65 12.10 -11.24
C GLU A 187 13.20 12.24 -9.78
N LYS A 188 11.99 12.78 -9.57
CA LYS A 188 11.38 12.96 -8.24
C LYS A 188 11.20 11.67 -7.41
N PHE A 189 11.24 10.49 -8.04
CA PHE A 189 11.09 9.20 -7.37
C PHE A 189 12.42 8.44 -7.21
N VAL A 190 13.49 8.84 -7.91
CA VAL A 190 14.76 8.09 -7.94
C VAL A 190 15.31 7.87 -6.54
N ASN A 191 15.46 8.95 -5.76
CA ASN A 191 16.04 8.86 -4.41
C ASN A 191 15.21 7.95 -3.50
N ARG A 192 13.87 8.07 -3.55
CA ARG A 192 12.98 7.26 -2.71
C ARG A 192 12.99 5.79 -3.13
N ILE A 193 12.98 5.51 -4.43
CA ILE A 193 13.06 4.12 -4.93
C ILE A 193 14.39 3.48 -4.52
N ASN A 194 15.51 4.20 -4.65
CA ASN A 194 16.81 3.69 -4.21
C ASN A 194 16.83 3.41 -2.70
N ALA A 195 16.33 4.35 -1.88
CA ALA A 195 16.21 4.17 -0.43
C ALA A 195 15.34 2.95 -0.06
N ILE A 196 14.28 2.68 -0.82
CA ILE A 196 13.47 1.46 -0.64
C ILE A 196 14.29 0.22 -0.97
N VAL A 197 14.97 0.20 -2.12
CA VAL A 197 15.79 -0.95 -2.55
C VAL A 197 16.84 -1.31 -1.50
N GLU A 198 17.52 -0.31 -0.92
CA GLU A 198 18.55 -0.51 0.11
C GLU A 198 18.02 -1.29 1.33
N LYS A 199 16.75 -1.14 1.70
CA LYS A 199 16.13 -1.87 2.82
C LYS A 199 15.96 -3.37 2.58
N PHE A 200 16.04 -3.79 1.32
CA PHE A 200 15.92 -5.20 0.92
C PHE A 200 17.27 -5.83 0.59
N ILE A 201 18.35 -5.06 0.62
CA ILE A 201 19.71 -5.59 0.50
C ILE A 201 20.10 -6.14 1.88
N PRO A 202 20.40 -7.44 2.01
CA PRO A 202 20.92 -7.96 3.26
C PRO A 202 22.24 -7.25 3.59
N PRO A 203 22.49 -6.89 4.87
CA PRO A 203 23.75 -6.26 5.24
C PRO A 203 24.89 -7.18 4.80
N SER A 204 25.93 -6.60 4.17
CA SER A 204 27.14 -7.33 3.82
C SER A 204 27.62 -8.09 5.06
N PRO A 205 27.90 -9.40 4.97
CA PRO A 205 28.44 -10.14 6.10
C PRO A 205 29.71 -9.42 6.54
N THR A 206 29.66 -8.82 7.73
CA THR A 206 30.81 -8.15 8.30
C THR A 206 31.89 -9.21 8.43
N GLN A 207 33.00 -9.07 7.71
CA GLN A 207 34.18 -9.92 7.88
C GLN A 207 34.85 -9.58 9.22
N GLU A 208 34.20 -9.89 10.34
CA GLU A 208 34.93 -10.07 11.59
C GLU A 208 35.43 -11.51 11.63
N LEU A 209 36.56 -11.75 10.97
CA LEU A 209 37.44 -12.85 11.34
C LEU A 209 37.88 -12.60 12.79
N ARG A 210 37.20 -13.25 13.74
CA ARG A 210 37.69 -13.29 15.12
C ARG A 210 39.10 -13.90 15.08
N PRO A 211 40.13 -13.25 15.67
CA PRO A 211 41.46 -13.83 15.68
C PRO A 211 41.40 -15.18 16.39
N TYR A 212 41.94 -16.21 15.74
CA TYR A 212 42.05 -17.55 16.28
C TYR A 212 42.86 -17.49 17.58
N ARG A 213 42.18 -17.63 18.72
CA ARG A 213 42.82 -17.83 20.03
C ARG A 213 43.08 -19.33 20.14
N GLY A 214 44.26 -19.77 19.72
CA GLY A 214 44.67 -21.17 19.82
C GLY A 214 44.52 -21.74 21.23
N PRO A 215 44.66 -23.07 21.40
CA PRO A 215 44.35 -23.75 22.66
C PRO A 215 45.18 -23.18 23.82
N SER A 216 44.50 -22.78 24.89
CA SER A 216 45.12 -22.31 26.13
C SER A 216 45.82 -23.49 26.81
N ARG A 217 47.11 -23.31 27.15
CA ARG A 217 47.88 -24.27 27.95
C ARG A 217 47.41 -24.28 29.41
#